data_AF-A0A838MUE7-F1
#
_entry.id   AF-A0A838MUE7-F1
#
_cell.length_a   1.000
_cell.length_b   1.000
_cell.length_c   1.000
_cell.angle_alpha   90.00
_cell.angle_beta   90.00
_cell.angle_gamma   90.00
#
_symmetry.space_group_name_H-M   'P 1'
#
loop_
_entity.id
_entity.type
_entity.pdbx_description
1 polymer ?
#
loop_
_entity_poly.entity_id
_entity_poly.type
_entity_poly.pdbx_seq_one_letter_code
_entity_poly.pdbx_strand_id
1 'polypeptide(L)'
;MSHRFRQAAAAFALSLSAVFLNEGCRHMPENIKTETTPAATATPDGQANAPRTIHERALLIDMHADTVQFMLDESADINGRRPDGHVDAVRMKEGGHDAQFFSIWVEPQYFGAGGPKAVARADEQIAAIRQMVEQ
;
A
#
# COMPACT_ATOMS: atom_id res chain seq x y z
N MET A 1 -25.06 24.08 53.24
CA MET A 1 -25.46 22.67 53.08
C MET A 1 -24.38 21.94 52.30
N SER A 2 -23.50 21.30 53.04
CA SER A 2 -22.51 20.33 52.58
C SER A 2 -23.18 19.01 52.25
N HIS A 3 -22.75 18.29 51.22
CA HIS A 3 -22.44 16.86 51.32
C HIS A 3 -21.54 16.43 50.16
N ARG A 4 -20.24 16.27 50.50
CA ARG A 4 -19.28 15.44 49.78
C ARG A 4 -19.57 13.99 50.14
N PHE A 5 -19.55 13.07 49.19
CA PHE A 5 -19.43 11.63 49.48
C PHE A 5 -18.02 11.17 49.10
N ARG A 6 -17.35 10.58 50.10
CA ARG A 6 -16.00 10.04 50.08
C ARG A 6 -16.08 8.52 49.90
N GLN A 7 -15.10 8.00 49.15
CA GLN A 7 -14.30 6.78 49.37
C GLN A 7 -14.99 5.40 49.40
N ALA A 8 -14.42 4.47 48.62
CA ALA A 8 -13.81 3.26 49.19
C ALA A 8 -12.73 2.71 48.24
N ALA A 9 -11.53 2.52 48.77
CA ALA A 9 -10.42 1.81 48.16
C ALA A 9 -10.50 0.32 48.54
N ALA A 10 -10.04 -0.57 47.66
CA ALA A 10 -9.60 -1.90 48.04
C ALA A 10 -8.53 -2.37 47.05
N ALA A 11 -7.28 -2.33 47.51
CA ALA A 11 -6.16 -3.03 46.90
C ALA A 11 -6.21 -4.50 47.34
N PHE A 12 -5.96 -5.42 46.41
CA PHE A 12 -5.62 -6.80 46.74
C PHE A 12 -4.43 -7.22 45.89
N ALA A 13 -3.36 -7.62 46.56
CA ALA A 13 -2.13 -8.14 45.99
C ALA A 13 -1.89 -9.57 46.53
N LEU A 14 -1.01 -10.30 45.83
CA LEU A 14 -0.51 -11.68 46.05
C LEU A 14 -1.48 -12.81 45.62
N SER A 15 -1.07 -13.93 45.02
CA SER A 15 0.25 -14.55 44.82
C SER A 15 0.21 -15.67 43.76
N LEU A 16 1.37 -15.87 43.10
CA LEU A 16 1.91 -17.08 42.45
C LEU A 16 1.14 -18.41 42.56
N SER A 17 0.89 -19.04 41.41
CA SER A 17 0.97 -20.50 41.23
C SER A 17 1.22 -20.81 39.76
N ALA A 18 2.46 -21.19 39.45
CA ALA A 18 2.82 -21.81 38.20
C ALA A 18 2.24 -23.24 38.16
N VAL A 19 1.36 -23.51 37.20
CA VAL A 19 0.95 -24.88 36.87
C VAL A 19 1.56 -25.22 35.52
N PHE A 20 2.58 -26.07 35.58
CA PHE A 20 3.15 -26.79 34.45
C PHE A 20 2.11 -27.77 33.90
N LEU A 21 1.73 -27.63 32.63
CA LEU A 21 1.36 -28.77 31.79
C LEU A 21 2.40 -28.87 30.67
N ASN A 22 3.43 -29.67 30.93
CA ASN A 22 4.23 -30.30 29.92
C ASN A 22 3.55 -31.63 29.56
N GLU A 23 3.16 -31.81 28.30
CA GLU A 23 3.42 -32.99 27.48
C GLU A 23 2.59 -32.93 26.20
N GLY A 24 3.28 -32.97 25.06
CA GLY A 24 2.65 -33.04 23.74
C GLY A 24 3.35 -32.30 22.61
N CYS A 25 4.56 -31.77 22.81
CA CYS A 25 5.39 -31.36 21.68
C CYS A 25 5.90 -32.63 20.99
N ARG A 26 5.22 -33.04 19.92
CA ARG A 26 5.68 -34.11 19.04
C ARG A 26 7.07 -33.74 18.53
N HIS A 27 8.06 -34.50 18.99
CA HIS A 27 9.39 -34.57 18.46
C HIS A 27 9.32 -34.93 16.97
N MET A 28 9.47 -33.94 16.10
CA MET A 28 9.88 -34.18 14.73
C MET A 28 11.40 -34.19 14.69
N PRO A 29 12.05 -35.20 14.09
CA PRO A 29 13.49 -35.20 13.97
C PRO A 29 13.91 -34.03 13.06
N GLU A 30 14.59 -33.07 13.68
CA GLU A 30 15.35 -32.04 12.99
C GLU A 30 16.51 -32.73 12.26
N ASN A 31 16.30 -33.02 10.98
CA ASN A 31 17.38 -33.32 10.05
C ASN A 31 17.07 -32.68 8.70
N ILE A 32 16.89 -31.36 8.72
CA ILE A 32 17.11 -30.54 7.53
C ILE A 32 18.58 -30.19 7.59
N LYS A 33 19.40 -30.95 6.86
CA LYS A 33 20.69 -30.44 6.44
C LYS A 33 20.38 -29.16 5.69
N THR A 34 20.80 -28.02 6.22
CA THR A 34 20.92 -26.80 5.45
C THR A 34 21.98 -27.07 4.40
N GLU A 35 21.59 -27.70 3.30
CA GLU A 35 22.35 -27.62 2.08
C GLU A 35 22.26 -26.16 1.67
N THR A 36 23.29 -25.39 2.02
CA THR A 36 23.63 -24.18 1.32
C THR A 36 23.85 -24.60 -0.13
N THR A 37 22.77 -24.61 -0.92
CA THR A 37 22.86 -24.67 -2.37
C THR A 37 23.83 -23.54 -2.73
N PRO A 38 24.98 -23.84 -3.34
CA PRO A 38 25.86 -22.79 -3.85
C PRO A 38 24.98 -21.92 -4.74
N ALA A 39 25.00 -20.60 -4.51
CA ALA A 39 24.33 -19.65 -5.39
C ALA A 39 24.71 -20.04 -6.82
N ALA A 40 23.74 -20.60 -7.55
CA ALA A 40 23.98 -21.07 -8.89
C ALA A 40 24.51 -19.86 -9.65
N THR A 41 25.76 -19.94 -10.10
CA THR A 41 26.36 -18.89 -10.93
C THR A 41 25.42 -18.73 -12.11
N ALA A 42 24.63 -17.66 -12.10
CA ALA A 42 23.62 -17.46 -13.10
C ALA A 42 24.33 -17.45 -14.45
N THR A 43 23.95 -18.37 -15.33
CA THR A 43 24.44 -18.34 -16.70
C THR A 43 24.08 -16.98 -17.30
N PRO A 44 24.86 -16.46 -18.26
CA PRO A 44 24.57 -15.19 -18.91
C PRO A 44 23.10 -15.10 -19.39
N ASP A 45 22.57 -16.22 -19.91
CA ASP A 45 21.17 -16.35 -20.32
C ASP A 45 20.17 -16.31 -19.15
N GLY A 46 20.54 -16.85 -17.98
CA GLY A 46 19.72 -16.79 -16.77
C GLY A 46 19.64 -15.38 -16.17
N GLN A 47 20.71 -14.59 -16.30
CA GLN A 47 20.70 -13.17 -15.89
C GLN A 47 19.90 -12.30 -16.87
N ALA A 48 20.00 -12.55 -18.17
CA ALA A 48 19.22 -11.85 -19.18
C ALA A 48 17.70 -12.06 -19.02
N ASN A 49 17.30 -13.25 -18.55
CA ASN A 49 15.91 -13.62 -18.33
C ASN A 49 15.43 -13.44 -16.89
N ALA A 50 16.25 -12.85 -16.01
CA ALA A 50 15.80 -12.53 -14.66
C ALA A 50 14.63 -11.50 -14.74
N PRO A 51 13.55 -11.64 -13.96
CA PRO A 51 12.38 -10.77 -14.06
C PRO A 51 12.71 -9.27 -13.97
N ARG A 52 13.64 -8.90 -13.08
CA ARG A 52 14.10 -7.51 -12.95
C ARG A 52 14.80 -7.02 -14.22
N THR A 53 15.67 -7.85 -14.79
CA THR A 53 16.34 -7.52 -16.06
C THR A 53 15.30 -7.29 -17.14
N ILE A 54 14.31 -8.18 -17.32
CA ILE A 54 13.25 -8.01 -18.33
C ILE A 54 12.46 -6.71 -18.10
N HIS A 55 12.11 -6.41 -16.85
CA HIS A 55 11.38 -5.20 -16.48
C HIS A 55 12.14 -3.92 -16.88
N GLU A 56 13.44 -3.84 -16.58
CA GLU A 56 14.26 -2.65 -16.84
C GLU A 56 14.47 -2.33 -18.33
N ARG A 57 14.24 -3.29 -19.23
CA ARG A 57 14.30 -3.11 -20.71
C ARG A 57 12.92 -3.06 -21.37
N ALA A 58 11.84 -3.29 -20.63
CA ALA A 58 10.48 -3.18 -21.13
C ALA A 58 9.99 -1.73 -21.04
N LEU A 59 8.99 -1.38 -21.86
CA LEU A 59 8.17 -0.21 -21.62
C LEU A 59 6.99 -0.62 -20.73
N LEU A 60 6.91 -0.07 -19.53
CA LEU A 60 5.79 -0.31 -18.63
C LEU A 60 4.77 0.80 -18.76
N ILE A 61 3.59 0.41 -19.26
CA ILE A 61 2.43 1.28 -19.41
C ILE A 61 1.30 0.73 -18.55
N ASP A 62 0.95 1.43 -17.49
CA ASP A 62 -0.19 1.10 -16.64
C ASP A 62 -1.46 1.75 -17.22
N MET A 63 -2.52 0.95 -17.36
CA MET A 63 -3.78 1.34 -18.01
C MET A 63 -4.82 1.94 -17.06
N HIS A 64 -4.61 1.91 -15.74
CA HIS A 64 -5.64 2.38 -14.81
C HIS A 64 -5.10 2.73 -13.42
N ALA A 65 -5.28 4.00 -13.03
CA ALA A 65 -5.07 4.44 -11.65
C ALA A 65 -6.08 5.50 -11.24
N ASP A 66 -6.75 5.32 -10.10
CA ASP A 66 -7.75 6.25 -9.53
C ASP A 66 -7.10 7.40 -8.74
N THR A 67 -5.84 7.72 -9.02
CA THR A 67 -5.05 8.72 -8.29
C THR A 67 -5.62 10.14 -8.42
N VAL A 68 -6.34 10.44 -9.51
CA VAL A 68 -6.86 11.80 -9.79
C VAL A 68 -7.92 12.23 -8.79
N GLN A 69 -8.73 11.29 -8.31
CA GLN A 69 -9.71 11.59 -7.25
C GLN A 69 -9.00 12.07 -5.98
N PHE A 70 -7.89 11.41 -5.62
CA PHE A 70 -7.08 11.80 -4.48
C PHE A 70 -6.39 13.17 -4.70
N MET A 71 -5.93 13.45 -5.92
CA MET A 71 -5.41 14.79 -6.27
C MET A 71 -6.45 15.89 -6.07
N LEU A 72 -7.71 15.65 -6.47
CA LEU A 72 -8.80 16.62 -6.35
C LEU A 72 -9.31 16.77 -4.92
N ASP A 73 -9.69 15.65 -4.30
CA ASP A 73 -10.48 15.67 -3.07
C ASP A 73 -9.62 15.97 -1.85
N GLU A 74 -8.34 15.58 -1.90
CA GLU A 74 -7.36 15.79 -0.82
C GLU A 74 -6.29 16.82 -1.19
N SER A 75 -6.43 17.50 -2.34
CA SER A 75 -5.44 18.45 -2.87
C SER A 75 -4.02 17.85 -2.92
N ALA A 76 -3.93 16.55 -3.24
CA ALA A 76 -2.69 15.81 -3.18
C ALA A 76 -1.77 16.12 -4.37
N ASP A 77 -0.56 16.63 -4.10
CA ASP A 77 0.52 16.68 -5.06
C ASP A 77 1.21 15.31 -5.16
N ILE A 78 1.20 14.73 -6.36
CA ILE A 78 1.82 13.44 -6.69
C ILE A 78 3.15 13.58 -7.44
N ASN A 79 3.64 14.80 -7.68
CA ASN A 79 4.95 15.03 -8.30
C ASN A 79 6.12 14.69 -7.35
N GLY A 80 5.86 14.70 -6.04
CA GLY A 80 6.82 14.30 -5.00
C GLY A 80 6.48 12.96 -4.33
N ARG A 81 7.44 12.43 -3.56
CA ARG A 81 7.18 11.24 -2.72
C ARG A 81 6.13 11.57 -1.67
N ARG A 82 5.12 10.71 -1.55
CA ARG A 82 4.08 10.83 -0.55
C ARG A 82 4.17 9.77 0.56
N PRO A 83 3.76 10.10 1.80
CA PRO A 83 3.66 9.12 2.88
C PRO A 83 2.50 8.14 2.67
N ASP A 84 1.51 8.53 1.86
CA ASP A 84 0.30 7.80 1.53
C ASP A 84 0.18 7.54 0.01
N GLY A 85 -0.89 6.84 -0.37
CA GLY A 85 -1.15 6.45 -1.75
C GLY A 85 -0.20 5.37 -2.30
N HIS A 86 -0.52 4.89 -3.50
CA HIS A 86 0.28 3.88 -4.21
C HIS A 86 1.07 4.46 -5.38
N VAL A 87 0.59 5.59 -5.94
CA VAL A 87 1.15 6.21 -7.14
C VAL A 87 1.62 7.62 -6.80
N ASP A 88 2.90 7.86 -7.01
CA ASP A 88 3.52 9.18 -7.07
C ASP A 88 4.72 9.12 -8.01
N ALA A 89 5.19 10.26 -8.50
CA ALA A 89 6.24 10.33 -9.51
C ALA A 89 7.57 9.68 -9.05
N VAL A 90 7.86 9.74 -7.74
CA VAL A 90 9.08 9.11 -7.19
C VAL A 90 8.94 7.59 -7.20
N ARG A 91 7.80 7.04 -6.77
CA ARG A 91 7.50 5.59 -6.85
C ARG A 91 7.44 5.11 -8.29
N MET A 92 6.84 5.89 -9.19
CA MET A 92 6.79 5.57 -10.62
C MET A 92 8.20 5.48 -11.21
N LYS A 93 9.08 6.43 -10.88
CA LYS A 93 10.47 6.40 -11.33
C LYS A 93 11.28 5.23 -10.75
N GLU A 94 11.15 4.97 -9.45
CA GLU A 94 11.81 3.82 -8.79
C GLU A 94 11.30 2.47 -9.31
N GLY A 95 10.00 2.40 -9.58
CA GLY A 95 9.31 1.23 -10.11
C GLY A 95 9.48 1.02 -11.61
N GLY A 96 10.03 1.98 -12.35
CA GLY A 96 10.17 1.90 -13.81
C GLY A 96 8.84 1.97 -14.56
N HIS A 97 7.91 2.84 -14.11
CA HIS A 97 6.70 3.19 -14.86
C HIS A 97 7.03 4.25 -15.91
N ASP A 98 6.88 3.92 -17.19
CA ASP A 98 7.15 4.84 -18.30
C ASP A 98 5.94 5.70 -18.65
N ALA A 99 4.73 5.15 -18.50
CA ALA A 99 3.48 5.86 -18.75
C ALA A 99 2.32 5.33 -17.90
N GLN A 100 1.40 6.24 -17.57
CA GLN A 100 0.21 5.96 -16.77
C GLN A 100 -1.02 6.52 -17.47
N PHE A 101 -2.05 5.69 -17.60
CA PHE A 101 -3.40 6.15 -17.89
C PHE A 101 -4.12 6.38 -16.57
N PHE A 102 -4.37 7.66 -16.28
CA PHE A 102 -5.14 8.05 -15.12
C PHE A 102 -6.63 7.90 -15.40
N SER A 103 -7.34 7.30 -14.45
CA SER A 103 -8.77 7.08 -14.51
C SER A 103 -9.52 8.40 -14.36
N ILE A 104 -10.46 8.67 -15.27
CA ILE A 104 -11.51 9.67 -15.08
C ILE A 104 -12.77 8.90 -14.70
N TRP A 105 -12.86 8.60 -13.41
CA TRP A 105 -13.96 7.82 -12.86
C TRP A 105 -14.86 8.69 -12.01
N VAL A 106 -16.17 8.60 -12.23
CA VAL A 106 -17.16 9.42 -11.55
C VAL A 106 -18.12 8.52 -10.79
N GLU A 107 -18.11 8.62 -9.46
CA GLU A 107 -18.93 7.84 -8.55
C GLU A 107 -20.43 8.12 -8.77
N PRO A 108 -21.22 7.15 -9.26
CA PRO A 108 -22.64 7.36 -9.50
C PRO A 108 -23.41 7.65 -8.20
N GLN A 109 -22.95 7.15 -7.06
CA GLN A 109 -23.56 7.39 -5.76
C GLN A 109 -23.46 8.86 -5.29
N TYR A 110 -22.47 9.62 -5.79
CA TYR A 110 -22.27 11.02 -5.38
C TYR A 110 -22.66 12.01 -6.48
N PHE A 111 -22.44 11.65 -7.75
CA PHE A 111 -22.60 12.56 -8.89
C PHE A 111 -23.77 12.18 -9.82
N GLY A 112 -24.45 11.06 -9.53
CA GLY A 112 -25.51 10.49 -10.37
C GLY A 112 -24.94 9.61 -11.49
N ALA A 113 -25.76 8.72 -12.04
CA ALA A 113 -25.38 7.80 -13.12
C ALA A 113 -25.25 8.49 -14.51
N GLY A 114 -25.05 9.80 -14.54
CA GLY A 114 -24.99 10.63 -15.74
C GLY A 114 -25.48 12.06 -15.52
N GLY A 115 -25.58 12.84 -16.59
CA GLY A 115 -26.08 14.21 -16.57
C GLY A 115 -25.05 15.27 -16.16
N PRO A 116 -25.47 16.53 -15.98
CA PRO A 116 -24.55 17.67 -15.86
C PRO A 116 -23.57 17.57 -14.70
N LYS A 117 -24.00 17.00 -13.56
CA LYS A 117 -23.14 16.85 -12.38
C LYS A 117 -22.02 15.84 -12.60
N ALA A 118 -22.31 14.72 -13.27
CA ALA A 118 -21.31 13.71 -13.59
C ALA A 118 -20.30 14.23 -14.64
N VAL A 119 -20.78 14.97 -15.64
CA VAL A 119 -19.92 15.62 -16.65
C VAL A 119 -18.99 16.64 -16.00
N ALA A 120 -19.52 17.52 -15.14
CA ALA A 120 -18.70 18.51 -14.44
C ALA A 120 -17.59 17.86 -13.61
N ARG A 121 -17.88 16.74 -12.92
CA ARG A 121 -16.88 16.00 -12.15
C ARG A 121 -15.81 15.34 -13.05
N ALA A 122 -16.19 14.85 -14.22
CA ALA A 122 -15.22 14.33 -15.19
C ALA A 122 -14.30 15.45 -15.71
N ASP A 123 -14.87 16.62 -16.00
CA ASP A 123 -14.11 17.79 -16.47
C ASP A 123 -13.12 18.28 -15.40
N GLU A 124 -13.51 18.29 -14.11
CA GLU A 124 -12.61 18.60 -12.99
C GLU A 124 -11.41 17.65 -12.94
N GLN A 125 -11.64 16.34 -13.10
CA GLN A 125 -10.55 15.34 -13.11
C GLN A 125 -9.64 15.51 -14.33
N ILE A 126 -10.19 15.79 -15.51
CA ILE A 126 -9.40 16.10 -16.70
C ILE A 126 -8.54 17.36 -16.47
N ALA A 127 -9.12 18.40 -15.88
CA ALA A 127 -8.42 19.64 -15.57
C ALA A 127 -7.28 19.42 -14.57
N ALA A 128 -7.48 18.59 -13.54
CA ALA A 128 -6.44 18.25 -12.57
C ALA A 128 -5.22 17.57 -13.21
N ILE A 129 -5.44 16.63 -14.13
CA ILE A 129 -4.35 15.99 -14.88
C ILE A 129 -3.61 17.02 -15.73
N ARG A 130 -4.34 17.87 -16.46
CA ARG A 130 -3.72 18.93 -17.29
C ARG A 130 -2.87 19.85 -16.44
N GLN A 131 -3.43 20.33 -15.34
CA GLN A 131 -2.71 21.18 -14.40
C GLN A 131 -1.47 20.50 -13.84
N MET A 132 -1.50 19.20 -13.55
CA MET A 132 -0.34 18.46 -13.06
C MET A 132 0.78 18.36 -14.10
N VAL A 133 0.44 18.13 -15.37
CA VAL A 133 1.43 17.94 -16.45
C VAL A 133 2.05 19.27 -16.93
N GLU A 134 1.34 20.38 -16.75
CA GLU A 134 1.73 21.70 -17.27
C GLU A 134 2.50 22.57 -16.24
N GLN A 135 2.89 22.03 -15.08
CA GLN A 135 3.67 22.74 -14.04
C GLN A 135 5.15 22.81 -14.37
#